data_AF-A0A7V9RNB3-F1
#
_entry.id   AF-A0A7V9RNB3-F1
#
_cell.length_a   1.000
_cell.length_b   1.000
_cell.length_c   1.000
_cell.angle_alpha   90.00
_cell.angle_beta   90.00
_cell.angle_gamma   90.00
#
_symmetry.space_group_name_H-M   'P 1'
#
loop_
_entity.id
_entity.type
_entity.pdbx_description
1 polymer ?
#
loop_
_entity_poly.entity_id
_entity_poly.type
_entity_poly.pdbx_seq_one_letter_code
_entity_poly.pdbx_strand_id
1 'polypeptide(L)' 'MQELDADKPLRHAMHVDVSIAREHAETRLAAALAAGGRIIDDADAPASWILADRAGNRLCICAWPDGAPPPAPGDKP' A
#
# COMPACT_ATOMS: atom_id res chain seq x y z
N MET A 1 10.88 10.67 -19.09
CA MET A 1 9.47 10.27 -18.86
C MET A 1 9.23 9.04 -19.70
N GLN A 2 8.61 7.97 -19.16
CA GLN A 2 8.31 6.80 -19.98
C GLN A 2 7.19 7.16 -20.96
N GLU A 3 7.44 7.02 -22.25
CA GLU A 3 6.44 7.23 -23.30
C GLU A 3 5.50 6.02 -23.36
N LEU A 4 4.20 6.28 -23.34
CA LEU A 4 3.15 5.27 -23.37
C LEU A 4 2.36 5.41 -24.67
N ASP A 5 2.18 4.29 -25.36
CA ASP A 5 1.30 4.20 -26.53
C ASP A 5 -0.17 4.26 -26.06
N ALA A 6 -0.91 5.26 -26.55
CA ALA A 6 -2.29 5.54 -26.13
C ALA A 6 -3.29 4.45 -26.55
N ASP A 7 -2.98 3.68 -27.60
CA ASP A 7 -3.85 2.65 -28.15
C ASP A 7 -3.63 1.28 -27.49
N LYS A 8 -2.54 1.14 -26.73
CA LYS A 8 -2.22 -0.09 -26.03
C LYS A 8 -3.00 -0.12 -24.71
N PRO A 9 -3.83 -1.15 -24.46
CA PRO A 9 -4.49 -1.28 -23.16
C PRO A 9 -3.41 -1.29 -22.08
N LEU A 10 -3.47 -0.33 -21.14
CA LEU A 10 -2.49 -0.18 -20.06
C LEU A 10 -2.39 -1.51 -19.30
N ARG A 11 -1.28 -2.22 -19.50
CA ARG A 11 -0.95 -3.48 -18.82
C ARG A 11 0.05 -3.27 -17.69
N HIS A 12 0.11 -2.07 -17.15
CA HIS A 12 1.06 -1.74 -16.10
C HIS A 12 0.49 -2.29 -14.80
N ALA A 13 1.02 -3.41 -14.36
CA ALA A 13 0.83 -3.87 -12.99
C ALA A 13 2.04 -3.37 -12.19
N MET A 14 2.08 -2.06 -11.90
CA MET A 14 3.07 -1.56 -10.96
C MET A 14 2.64 -1.96 -9.54
N HIS A 15 3.61 -2.24 -8.68
CA HIS A 15 3.41 -2.37 -7.24
C HIS A 15 4.23 -1.29 -6.57
N VAL A 16 3.59 -0.45 -5.75
CA VAL A 16 4.27 0.60 -4.99
C VAL A 16 4.01 0.38 -3.51
N ASP A 17 5.05 0.36 -2.70
CA ASP A 17 4.95 0.36 -1.24
C ASP A 17 5.14 1.78 -0.71
N VAL A 18 4.20 2.24 0.11
CA VAL A 18 4.22 3.59 0.69
C VAL A 18 4.21 3.48 2.22
N SER A 19 5.37 3.71 2.81
CA SER A 19 5.53 3.80 4.26
C SER A 19 5.09 5.16 4.77
N ILE A 20 4.13 5.18 5.70
CA ILE A 20 3.58 6.39 6.31
C ILE A 20 3.50 6.24 7.83
N ALA A 21 3.47 7.37 8.56
CA ALA A 21 3.29 7.30 10.00
C ALA A 21 1.99 6.57 10.36
N ARG A 22 2.03 5.68 11.35
CA ARG A 22 0.89 4.83 11.76
C ARG A 22 -0.39 5.61 12.00
N GLU A 23 -0.31 6.78 12.61
CA GLU A 23 -1.45 7.67 12.87
C GLU A 23 -2.17 8.16 11.60
N HIS A 24 -1.49 8.14 10.45
CA HIS A 24 -2.07 8.50 9.16
C HIS A 24 -2.58 7.28 8.37
N ALA A 25 -2.25 6.05 8.79
CA ALA A 25 -2.44 4.86 7.96
C ALA A 25 -3.91 4.63 7.58
N GLU A 26 -4.81 4.60 8.55
CA GLU A 26 -6.24 4.40 8.33
C GLU A 26 -6.87 5.56 7.54
N THR A 27 -6.43 6.79 7.78
CA THR A 27 -6.91 7.96 7.03
C THR A 27 -6.49 7.89 5.56
N ARG A 28 -5.26 7.42 5.27
CA ARG A 28 -4.78 7.22 3.90
C ARG A 28 -5.47 6.04 3.22
N LEU A 29 -5.73 4.96 3.96
CA LEU A 29 -6.53 3.85 3.46
C LEU A 29 -7.93 4.33 3.04
N ALA A 30 -8.63 5.04 3.92
CA ALA A 30 -9.95 5.58 3.62
C ALA A 30 -9.95 6.49 2.39
N ALA A 31 -8.95 7.36 2.26
CA ALA A 31 -8.79 8.22 1.09
C ALA A 31 -8.54 7.42 -0.20
N ALA A 32 -7.72 6.36 -0.15
CA ALA A 32 -7.45 5.50 -1.30
C ALA A 32 -8.71 4.73 -1.75
N LEU A 33 -9.54 4.28 -0.82
CA LEU A 33 -10.83 3.65 -1.12
C LEU A 33 -11.82 4.65 -1.73
N ALA A 34 -11.91 5.87 -1.19
CA ALA A 34 -12.75 6.93 -1.75
C ALA A 34 -12.33 7.33 -3.17
N ALA A 35 -11.04 7.20 -3.51
CA ALA A 35 -10.51 7.41 -4.86
C ALA A 35 -10.78 6.24 -5.83
N GLY A 36 -11.46 5.17 -5.37
CA GLY A 36 -11.80 4.00 -6.19
C GLY A 36 -10.79 2.84 -6.10
N GLY A 37 -9.84 2.90 -5.17
CA GLY A 37 -9.03 1.75 -4.79
C GLY A 37 -9.89 0.66 -4.15
N ARG A 38 -9.46 -0.59 -4.29
CA ARG A 38 -10.11 -1.76 -3.68
C ARG A 38 -9.08 -2.53 -2.89
N ILE A 39 -9.37 -2.84 -1.63
CA ILE A 39 -8.53 -3.75 -0.85
C ILE A 39 -8.56 -5.11 -1.54
N ILE A 40 -7.38 -5.67 -1.80
CA ILE A 40 -7.20 -7.02 -2.32
C ILE A 40 -6.47 -7.94 -1.33
N ASP A 41 -5.79 -7.35 -0.33
CA ASP A 41 -5.19 -8.06 0.80
C ASP A 41 -5.16 -7.14 2.03
N ASP A 42 -5.64 -7.65 3.15
CA ASP A 42 -5.65 -7.01 4.47
C ASP A 42 -5.20 -7.97 5.59
N ALA A 43 -4.54 -9.09 5.24
CA ALA A 43 -4.12 -10.10 6.21
C ALA A 43 -3.21 -9.55 7.32
N ASP A 44 -2.42 -8.53 6.98
CA ASP A 44 -1.48 -7.87 7.89
C ASP A 44 -2.03 -6.58 8.51
N ALA A 45 -3.33 -6.29 8.39
CA ALA A 45 -3.92 -5.12 9.03
C ALA A 45 -3.77 -5.18 10.56
N PRO A 46 -3.44 -4.06 11.25
CA PRO A 46 -3.30 -2.69 10.74
C PRO A 46 -1.86 -2.30 10.34
N ALA A 47 -0.95 -3.26 10.20
CA ALA A 47 0.43 -2.99 9.80
C ALA A 47 0.51 -2.64 8.30
N SER A 48 -0.25 -3.33 7.46
CA SER A 48 -0.32 -3.02 6.03
C SER A 48 -1.61 -3.46 5.34
N TRP A 49 -1.85 -2.87 4.17
CA TRP A 49 -2.94 -3.25 3.25
C TRP A 49 -2.44 -3.18 1.81
N ILE A 50 -2.89 -4.10 0.97
CA ILE A 50 -2.67 -4.04 -0.48
C ILE A 50 -3.98 -3.67 -1.17
N LEU A 51 -3.93 -2.60 -1.95
CA LEU A 51 -5.04 -2.13 -2.78
C LEU A 51 -4.74 -2.33 -4.26
N ALA A 52 -5.80 -2.48 -5.06
CA ALA A 52 -5.75 -2.41 -6.51
C ALA A 52 -6.63 -1.28 -7.06
N ASP A 53 -6.17 -0.62 -8.11
CA ASP A 53 -6.97 0.34 -8.87
C ASP A 53 -7.72 -0.33 -10.06
N ARG A 54 -8.37 0.48 -10.90
CA ARG A 54 -9.07 -0.01 -12.11
C ARG A 54 -8.14 -0.40 -13.26
N ALA A 55 -6.90 0.07 -13.26
CA ALA A 55 -5.90 -0.24 -14.27
C ALA A 55 -5.08 -1.50 -13.92
N GLY A 56 -5.24 -2.02 -12.71
CA GLY A 56 -4.52 -3.20 -12.23
C GLY A 56 -3.21 -2.86 -11.50
N ASN A 57 -2.97 -1.59 -11.18
CA ASN A 57 -1.85 -1.20 -10.32
C ASN A 57 -2.15 -1.61 -8.88
N ARG A 58 -1.11 -2.05 -8.17
CA ARG A 58 -1.15 -2.38 -6.75
C ARG A 58 -0.43 -1.34 -5.92
N LEU A 59 -1.00 -1.03 -4.76
CA LEU A 59 -0.43 -0.13 -3.76
C LEU A 59 -0.43 -0.84 -2.41
N CYS A 60 0.72 -0.95 -1.76
CA CYS A 60 0.80 -1.33 -0.37
C CYS A 60 0.89 -0.07 0.50
N ILE A 61 -0.02 0.08 1.45
CA ILE A 61 0.07 1.09 2.50
C ILE A 61 0.71 0.44 3.70
N CYS A 62 1.88 0.94 4.13
CA CYS A 62 2.65 0.38 5.25
C CYS A 62 2.70 1.39 6.42
N ALA A 63 2.26 0.99 7.61
CA ALA A 63 2.34 1.82 8.81
C ALA A 63 3.75 1.75 9.46
N TRP A 64 4.49 2.87 9.44
CA TRP A 64 5.86 3.06 9.96
C TRP A 64 5.90 4.03 11.18
N PRO A 65 6.90 3.98 12.09
CA PRO A 65 7.77 2.84 12.33
C PRO A 65 6.91 1.72 12.91
N ASP A 66 6.97 0.62 12.17
CA ASP A 66 6.71 -0.73 12.63
C ASP A 66 5.32 -1.01 13.24
N GLY A 67 4.43 -1.46 12.37
CA GLY A 67 3.56 -2.60 12.70
C GLY A 67 4.33 -3.91 12.98
N ALA A 68 5.67 -3.90 13.06
CA ALA A 68 6.41 -5.01 13.63
C ALA A 68 6.07 -5.13 15.12
N PRO A 69 5.85 -6.34 15.67
CA PRO A 69 5.79 -6.50 17.10
C PRO A 69 7.06 -5.92 17.73
N PRO A 70 6.98 -5.33 18.94
CA PRO A 70 8.17 -4.85 19.62
C PRO A 70 9.19 -6.00 19.70
N PRO A 71 10.51 -5.71 19.59
CA PRO A 71 11.52 -6.73 19.70
C PRO A 71 11.32 -7.55 20.98
N ALA A 72 11.53 -8.86 20.88
CA ALA A 72 11.50 -9.73 22.05
C ALA A 72 12.53 -9.22 23.09
N PRO A 73 12.28 -9.41 24.40
CA PRO A 73 13.22 -9.00 25.42
C PRO A 73 14.60 -9.63 25.16
N GLY A 74 15.60 -8.81 24.83
CA GLY A 74 16.98 -9.23 24.59
C GLY A 74 17.48 -9.10 23.15
N ASP A 75 16.64 -8.70 22.20
CA ASP A 75 17.12 -8.37 20.86
C ASP A 75 17.78 -6.99 20.86
N LYS A 76 18.97 -6.88 20.26
CA LYS A 76 19.75 -5.63 20.19
C LYS A 76 19.66 -5.09 18.76
N PRO A 77 19.59 -3.76 18.55
CA PRO A 77 19.52 -3.15 17.22
C PRO A 77 20.65 -3.59 16.29
#